data_AF-A0A1I3LQG0-F1
#
_entry.id   AF-A0A1I3LQG0-F1
#
_cell.length_a   1.000
_cell.length_b   1.000
_cell.length_c   1.000
_cell.angle_alpha   90.00
_cell.angle_beta   90.00
_cell.angle_gamma   90.00
#
_symmetry.space_group_name_H-M   'P 1'
#
loop_
_entity.id
_entity.type
_entity.pdbx_description
1 polymer ?
#
loop_
_entity_poly.entity_id
_entity_poly.type
_entity_poly.pdbx_seq_one_letter_code
_entity_poly.pdbx_strand_id
1 'polypeptide(L)'
;MATIPYQQVAIPGTVPALAAASVGGDNVVPNNRGALMVRNGSAASINVTVAVPGNSRYGPANPDPVIAVAAGATTLIGPFPFDLADPIDGLVAITYSAVATVTVAAVQI
;
A
#
# COMPACT_ATOMS: atom_id res chain seq x y z
N MET A 1 8.55 -9.86 1.54
CA MET A 1 7.33 -9.04 1.35
C MET A 1 6.24 -9.93 0.80
N ALA A 2 4.98 -9.75 1.24
CA ALA A 2 3.87 -10.54 0.72
C ALA A 2 3.15 -9.78 -0.40
N THR A 3 2.92 -10.42 -1.55
CA THR A 3 2.17 -9.79 -2.65
C THR A 3 0.67 -9.90 -2.41
N ILE A 4 -0.02 -8.77 -2.35
CA ILE A 4 -1.47 -8.70 -2.15
C ILE A 4 -2.17 -8.57 -3.50
N PRO A 5 -3.00 -9.56 -3.91
CA PRO A 5 -3.74 -9.47 -5.16
C PRO A 5 -4.89 -8.45 -5.07
N TYR A 6 -5.18 -7.78 -6.18
CA TYR A 6 -6.31 -6.86 -6.28
C TYR A 6 -7.66 -7.59 -6.24
N GLN A 7 -8.59 -7.00 -5.52
CA GLN A 7 -10.00 -7.39 -5.50
C GLN A 7 -10.81 -6.42 -6.34
N GLN A 8 -11.52 -6.93 -7.34
CA GLN A 8 -12.38 -6.12 -8.20
C GLN A 8 -13.63 -5.67 -7.43
N VAL A 9 -13.87 -4.36 -7.42
CA VAL A 9 -15.12 -3.81 -6.92
C VAL A 9 -16.24 -4.05 -7.94
N ALA A 10 -17.38 -4.55 -7.47
CA ALA A 10 -18.54 -4.86 -8.30
C ALA A 10 -19.70 -3.90 -8.02
N ILE A 11 -20.60 -3.73 -8.99
CA ILE A 11 -21.84 -2.92 -8.88
C ILE A 11 -22.68 -3.25 -7.64
N PRO A 12 -22.90 -4.53 -7.25
CA PRO A 12 -23.64 -4.86 -6.02
C PRO A 12 -22.88 -4.52 -4.72
N GLY A 13 -21.64 -4.04 -4.81
CA GLY A 13 -20.73 -3.85 -3.68
C GLY A 13 -19.86 -5.08 -3.46
N THR A 14 -18.62 -4.84 -3.05
CA THR A 14 -17.65 -5.88 -2.69
C THR A 14 -17.20 -5.63 -1.25
N VAL A 15 -17.26 -6.66 -0.40
CA VAL A 15 -16.64 -6.61 0.93
C VAL A 15 -15.18 -7.06 0.77
N PRO A 16 -14.19 -6.18 0.97
CA PRO A 16 -12.79 -6.57 0.76
C PRO A 16 -12.37 -7.61 1.80
N ALA A 17 -11.78 -8.70 1.33
CA ALA A 17 -11.10 -9.66 2.19
C ALA A 17 -9.79 -9.03 2.69
N LEU A 18 -9.73 -8.75 4.00
CA LEU A 18 -8.57 -8.14 4.64
C LEU A 18 -7.57 -9.22 5.07
N ALA A 19 -6.29 -9.01 4.78
CA ALA A 19 -5.18 -9.81 5.27
C ALA A 19 -4.40 -9.03 6.36
N ALA A 20 -3.69 -9.73 7.24
CA ALA A 20 -2.78 -9.04 8.17
C ALA A 20 -1.59 -8.44 7.41
N ALA A 21 -1.19 -7.21 7.76
CA ALA A 21 -0.02 -6.58 7.18
C ALA A 21 1.25 -7.38 7.53
N SER A 22 2.13 -7.60 6.55
CA SER A 22 3.37 -8.35 6.79
C SER A 22 4.42 -7.49 7.49
N VAL A 23 5.14 -8.06 8.48
CA VAL A 23 6.25 -7.39 9.18
C VAL A 23 7.33 -6.92 8.20
N GLY A 24 7.56 -7.68 7.13
CA GLY A 24 8.52 -7.32 6.08
C GLY A 24 7.98 -6.33 5.06
N GLY A 25 6.73 -5.85 5.21
CA GLY A 25 6.02 -5.07 4.20
C GLY A 25 5.29 -5.93 3.16
N ASP A 26 4.42 -5.28 2.41
CA ASP A 26 3.59 -5.89 1.38
C ASP A 26 3.89 -5.30 0.00
N ASN A 27 3.63 -6.07 -1.04
CA ASN A 27 3.80 -5.66 -2.42
C ASN A 27 2.45 -5.65 -3.15
N VAL A 28 2.27 -4.72 -4.07
CA VAL A 28 1.14 -4.71 -5.00
C VAL A 28 1.64 -4.54 -6.43
N VAL A 29 0.91 -5.10 -7.39
CA VAL A 29 1.17 -4.85 -8.81
C VAL A 29 0.84 -3.39 -9.11
N PRO A 30 1.63 -2.66 -9.91
CA PRO A 30 1.28 -1.31 -10.32
C PRO A 30 -0.05 -1.29 -11.07
N ASN A 31 -0.98 -0.43 -10.64
CA ASN A 31 -2.29 -0.25 -11.25
C ASN A 31 -2.79 1.19 -11.05
N ASN A 32 -3.05 1.91 -12.16
CA ASN A 32 -3.60 3.26 -12.16
C ASN A 32 -5.03 3.35 -11.57
N ARG A 33 -5.71 2.22 -11.37
CA ARG A 33 -7.04 2.13 -10.76
C ARG A 33 -7.04 1.28 -9.49
N GLY A 34 -5.86 0.91 -9.01
CA GLY A 34 -5.70 0.14 -7.79
C GLY A 34 -5.40 1.03 -6.59
N ALA A 35 -5.95 0.70 -5.44
CA ALA A 35 -5.64 1.31 -4.16
C ALA A 35 -5.46 0.24 -3.08
N LEU A 36 -4.61 0.53 -2.09
CA LEU A 36 -4.43 -0.26 -0.89
C LEU A 36 -5.31 0.31 0.20
N MET A 37 -6.30 -0.47 0.62
CA MET A 37 -7.07 -0.23 1.83
C MET A 37 -6.24 -0.66 3.03
N VAL A 38 -5.92 0.28 3.92
CA VAL A 38 -5.22 0.02 5.17
C VAL A 38 -6.15 0.34 6.33
N ARG A 39 -6.40 -0.65 7.18
CA ARG A 39 -7.18 -0.50 8.41
C ARG A 39 -6.27 -0.63 9.62
N ASN A 40 -6.18 0.44 10.39
CA ASN A 40 -5.40 0.48 11.61
C ASN A 40 -6.29 0.18 12.83
N GLY A 41 -6.22 -1.04 13.35
CA GLY A 41 -6.92 -1.44 14.58
C GLY A 41 -6.24 -1.03 15.89
N SER A 42 -5.12 -0.30 15.83
CA SER A 42 -4.37 0.09 17.04
C SER A 42 -4.92 1.36 17.68
N ALA A 43 -4.44 1.64 18.90
CA ALA A 43 -4.73 2.87 19.64
C ALA A 43 -3.82 4.04 19.26
N ALA A 44 -2.90 3.87 18.30
CA ALA A 44 -1.95 4.90 17.87
C ALA A 44 -1.98 5.08 16.34
N SER A 45 -1.47 6.22 15.84
CA SER A 45 -1.25 6.40 14.40
C SER A 45 -0.14 5.47 13.92
N ILE A 46 -0.29 4.90 12.73
CA ILE A 46 0.76 4.17 12.02
C ILE A 46 1.20 4.95 10.78
N ASN A 47 2.43 4.73 10.34
CA ASN A 47 2.93 5.26 9.08
C ASN A 47 2.97 4.12 8.06
N VAL A 48 2.39 4.38 6.90
CA VAL A 48 2.49 3.53 5.71
C VAL A 48 3.40 4.26 4.73
N THR A 49 4.46 3.60 4.30
CA THR A 49 5.44 4.19 3.38
C THR A 49 5.38 3.44 2.07
N VAL A 50 5.23 4.15 0.95
CA VAL A 50 5.30 3.57 -0.39
C VAL A 50 6.70 3.85 -0.93
N ALA A 51 7.44 2.82 -1.30
CA ALA A 51 8.78 3.02 -1.86
C ALA A 51 8.69 3.60 -3.27
N VAL A 52 9.49 4.63 -3.55
CA VAL A 52 9.64 5.22 -4.88
C VAL A 52 11.03 4.87 -5.42
N PRO A 53 11.13 3.90 -6.33
CA PRO A 53 12.42 3.47 -6.83
C PRO A 53 13.12 4.56 -7.66
N GLY A 54 14.44 4.45 -7.71
CA GLY A 54 15.30 5.29 -8.53
C GLY A 54 15.61 6.67 -7.95
N ASN A 55 16.26 7.47 -8.78
CA ASN A 55 16.76 8.79 -8.42
C ASN A 55 16.04 9.85 -9.24
N SER A 56 15.83 11.01 -8.63
CA SER A 56 15.42 12.21 -9.32
C SER A 56 16.41 12.55 -10.44
N ARG A 57 15.95 13.33 -11.41
CA ARG A 57 16.77 13.79 -12.56
C ARG A 57 18.06 14.53 -12.18
N TYR A 58 18.20 14.94 -10.92
CA TYR A 58 19.34 15.68 -10.39
C TYR A 58 20.29 14.81 -9.55
N GLY A 59 20.02 13.51 -9.40
CA GLY A 59 20.89 12.56 -8.71
C GLY A 59 20.44 12.07 -7.32
N PRO A 60 19.69 12.82 -6.49
CA PRO A 60 19.15 12.30 -5.23
C PRO A 60 18.08 11.21 -5.42
N ALA A 61 17.95 10.27 -4.49
CA ALA A 61 16.85 9.30 -4.46
C ALA A 61 15.48 10.01 -4.42
N ASN A 62 14.47 9.42 -5.09
CA ASN A 62 13.12 9.93 -4.99
C ASN A 62 12.61 9.79 -3.55
N PRO A 63 11.92 10.79 -2.97
CA PRO A 63 11.42 10.68 -1.61
C PRO A 63 10.24 9.71 -1.54
N ASP A 64 10.29 8.81 -0.56
CA ASP A 64 9.20 7.89 -0.28
C ASP A 64 8.05 8.64 0.43
N PRO A 65 6.82 8.65 -0.12
CA PRO A 65 5.69 9.25 0.57
C PRO A 65 5.34 8.41 1.81
N VAL A 66 5.22 9.12 2.94
CA VAL A 66 4.80 8.57 4.23
C VAL A 66 3.38 9.05 4.52
N ILE A 67 2.46 8.10 4.65
CA ILE A 67 1.04 8.34 4.90
C ILE A 67 0.72 7.92 6.33
N ALA A 68 0.23 8.86 7.13
CA ALA A 68 -0.26 8.56 8.46
C ALA A 68 -1.68 7.99 8.41
N VAL A 69 -1.87 6.79 8.96
CA VAL A 69 -3.18 6.18 9.17
C VAL A 69 -3.50 6.26 10.65
N ALA A 70 -4.45 7.14 10.99
CA ALA A 70 -4.84 7.40 12.37
C ALA A 70 -5.35 6.13 13.10
N ALA A 71 -5.33 6.18 14.44
CA ALA A 71 -5.84 5.10 15.28
C ALA A 71 -7.31 4.79 14.98
N GLY A 72 -7.65 3.51 14.82
CA GLY A 72 -9.01 3.06 14.50
C GLY A 72 -9.51 3.43 13.08
N ALA A 73 -8.70 4.13 12.27
CA ALA A 73 -9.11 4.61 10.97
C ALA A 73 -8.85 3.60 9.85
N THR A 74 -9.54 3.82 8.73
CA THR A 74 -9.29 3.13 7.46
C THR A 74 -8.93 4.17 6.41
N THR A 75 -7.85 3.95 5.69
CA THR A 75 -7.33 4.85 4.65
C THR A 75 -7.11 4.08 3.36
N LEU A 76 -7.51 4.66 2.23
CA LEU A 76 -7.19 4.16 0.90
C LEU A 76 -5.97 4.91 0.36
N ILE A 77 -4.94 4.16 -0.02
CA ILE A 77 -3.67 4.70 -0.53
C ILE A 77 -3.51 4.25 -1.97
N GLY A 78 -3.43 5.20 -2.91
CA GLY A 78 -3.35 4.96 -4.34
C GLY A 78 -3.74 6.23 -5.12
N PRO A 79 -3.75 6.20 -6.46
CA PRO A 79 -3.42 5.07 -7.33
C PRO A 79 -1.92 4.73 -7.35
N PHE A 80 -1.58 3.53 -7.79
CA PHE A 80 -0.18 3.08 -7.91
C PHE A 80 0.25 3.00 -9.37
N PRO A 81 0.71 4.10 -9.99
CA PRO A 81 1.16 4.07 -11.38
C PRO A 81 2.41 3.22 -11.57
N PHE A 82 2.69 2.83 -12.80
CA PHE A 82 3.86 2.01 -13.17
C PHE A 82 5.19 2.67 -12.80
N ASP A 83 5.23 3.99 -12.67
CA ASP A 83 6.42 4.73 -12.25
C ASP A 83 6.85 4.41 -10.81
N LEU A 84 5.96 3.84 -9.99
CA LEU A 84 6.26 3.38 -8.63
C LEU A 84 6.74 1.92 -8.59
N ALA A 85 6.76 1.23 -9.72
CA ALA A 85 7.20 -0.15 -9.81
C ALA A 85 8.71 -0.25 -9.64
N ASP A 86 9.17 -1.13 -8.75
CA ASP A 86 10.58 -1.46 -8.64
C ASP A 86 11.09 -2.01 -9.98
N PRO A 87 12.22 -1.51 -10.54
CA PRO A 87 12.72 -1.95 -11.84
C PRO A 87 13.23 -3.39 -11.86
N ILE A 88 13.45 -4.02 -10.69
CA ILE A 88 13.90 -5.40 -10.56
C ILE A 88 12.68 -6.33 -10.53
N ASP A 89 11.74 -6.07 -9.62
CA ASP A 89 10.63 -6.98 -9.34
C ASP A 89 9.32 -6.59 -10.06
N GLY A 90 9.23 -5.36 -10.57
CA GLY A 90 8.04 -4.82 -11.24
C GLY A 90 6.86 -4.54 -10.30
N LEU A 91 7.09 -4.48 -8.99
CA LEU A 91 6.06 -4.34 -7.95
C LEU A 91 6.25 -3.04 -7.16
N VAL A 92 5.16 -2.52 -6.60
CA VAL A 92 5.20 -1.41 -5.66
C VAL A 92 5.34 -1.95 -4.25
N ALA A 93 6.41 -1.56 -3.58
CA ALA A 93 6.72 -1.96 -2.21
C ALA A 93 6.09 -1.01 -1.19
N ILE A 94 5.38 -1.57 -0.21
CA ILE A 94 4.73 -0.85 0.89
C ILE A 94 5.29 -1.37 2.22
N THR A 95 5.67 -0.45 3.10
CA THR A 95 6.13 -0.77 4.45
C THR A 95 5.29 -0.08 5.50
N TYR A 96 5.28 -0.65 6.71
CA TYR A 96 4.46 -0.19 7.82
C TYR A 96 5.33 0.00 9.06
N SER A 97 5.07 1.06 9.83
CA SER A 97 5.77 1.27 11.11
C SER A 97 5.32 0.31 12.21
N ALA A 98 4.12 -0.28 12.09
CA ALA A 98 3.58 -1.30 12.99
C ALA A 98 2.54 -2.14 12.23
N VAL A 99 2.44 -3.44 12.56
CA VAL A 99 1.58 -4.38 11.82
C VAL A 99 0.63 -5.23 12.69
N ALA A 100 0.82 -5.25 14.01
CA ALA A 100 0.16 -6.21 14.91
C ALA A 100 -1.38 -6.22 14.82
N THR A 101 -1.99 -5.04 14.59
CA THR A 101 -3.44 -4.86 14.46
C THR A 101 -3.81 -4.21 13.13
N VAL A 102 -2.90 -4.24 12.16
CA VAL A 102 -3.10 -3.61 10.86
C VAL A 102 -3.52 -4.67 9.87
N THR A 103 -4.64 -4.41 9.21
CA THR A 103 -5.14 -5.27 8.15
C THR A 103 -5.28 -4.50 6.85
N VAL A 104 -5.02 -5.18 5.75
CA VAL A 104 -4.84 -4.57 4.44
C VAL A 104 -5.55 -5.36 3.36
N ALA A 105 -6.01 -4.65 2.32
CA ALA A 105 -6.53 -5.26 1.10
C ALA A 105 -6.22 -4.37 -0.10
N ALA A 106 -5.80 -4.97 -1.21
CA ALA A 106 -5.69 -4.26 -2.49
C ALA A 106 -7.05 -4.31 -3.20
N VAL A 107 -7.59 -3.16 -3.60
CA VAL A 107 -8.87 -3.01 -4.29
C VAL A 107 -8.69 -2.26 -5.60
N GLN A 108 -9.48 -2.58 -6.62
CA GLN A 108 -9.42 -1.92 -7.92
C GLN A 108 -10.82 -1.67 -8.50
N ILE A 109 -10.91 -0.64 -9.36
CA ILE A 109 -12.12 -0.25 -10.10
C ILE A 109 -11.97 -0.45 -11.62
#